data_AF-D3VJM8-F1
#
_entry.id   AF-D3VJM8-F1
#
_cell.length_a   1.000
_cell.length_b   1.000
_cell.length_c   1.000
_cell.angle_alpha   90.00
_cell.angle_beta   90.00
_cell.angle_gamma   90.00
#
_symmetry.space_group_name_H-M   'P 1'
#
loop_
_entity.id
_entity.type
_entity.pdbx_description
1 polymer ?
#
loop_
_entity_poly.entity_id
_entity_poly.type
_entity_poly.pdbx_seq_one_letter_code
_entity_poly.pdbx_strand_id
1 'polypeptide(L)' 'MCGITGWLSYNQYMKNHRNTIQKMTDTVSNRGPDAQGIWIEGPVALGHRRLSIIDLYNFSKW' A
#
# COMPACT_ATOMS: atom_id res chain seq x y z
N MET A 1 -7.09 2.56 -12.34
CA MET A 1 -8.02 2.13 -11.27
C MET A 1 -7.18 1.66 -10.11
N CYS A 2 -7.33 2.17 -8.89
CA CYS A 2 -6.45 1.81 -7.76
C CYS A 2 -6.26 0.29 -7.52
N GLY A 3 -5.16 -0.06 -6.84
CA GLY A 3 -4.81 -1.42 -6.43
C GLY A 3 -4.57 -1.52 -4.93
N ILE A 4 -4.90 -2.67 -4.33
CA ILE A 4 -4.66 -2.97 -2.91
C ILE A 4 -3.98 -4.33 -2.82
N THR A 5 -3.05 -4.47 -1.89
CA THR A 5 -2.45 -5.74 -1.47
C THR A 5 -2.52 -5.87 0.04
N GLY A 6 -2.68 -7.09 0.56
CA GLY A 6 -2.75 -7.32 1.99
C GLY A 6 -2.16 -8.66 2.39
N TRP A 7 -1.60 -8.71 3.60
CA TRP A 7 -1.08 -9.92 4.23
C TRP A 7 -1.42 -9.88 5.74
N LEU A 8 -2.15 -10.91 6.20
CA LEU A 8 -2.43 -11.18 7.60
C LEU A 8 -1.68 -12.44 8.04
N SER A 9 -0.91 -12.37 9.12
CA SER A 9 -0.30 -13.53 9.75
C SER A 9 -0.10 -13.31 11.25
N TYR A 10 -0.64 -14.21 12.06
CA TYR A 10 -0.47 -14.21 13.51
C TYR A 10 0.85 -14.83 13.99
N ASN A 11 1.51 -15.58 13.12
CA ASN A 11 2.72 -16.34 13.46
C ASN A 11 4.02 -15.62 13.04
N GLN A 12 3.89 -14.43 12.44
CA GLN A 12 5.03 -13.73 11.86
C GLN A 12 5.00 -12.26 12.28
N TYR A 13 6.18 -11.69 12.54
CA TYR A 13 6.32 -10.27 12.78
C TYR A 13 6.30 -9.52 11.44
N MET A 14 5.18 -8.87 11.11
CA MET A 14 4.98 -8.27 9.78
C MET A 14 5.98 -7.17 9.44
N LYS A 15 6.54 -6.46 10.43
CA LYS A 15 7.55 -5.43 10.15
C LYS A 15 8.81 -6.00 9.47
N ASN A 16 9.14 -7.28 9.70
CA ASN A 16 10.27 -7.95 9.03
C ASN A 16 9.99 -8.21 7.54
N HIS A 17 8.74 -8.11 7.11
CA HIS A 17 8.29 -8.45 5.76
C HIS A 17 7.95 -7.21 4.92
N ARG A 18 8.45 -6.03 5.32
CA ARG A 18 8.23 -4.77 4.59
C ARG A 18 8.63 -4.87 3.11
N ASN A 19 9.75 -5.53 2.82
CA ASN A 19 10.20 -5.71 1.43
C ASN A 19 9.25 -6.61 0.63
N THR A 20 8.68 -7.63 1.25
CA THR A 20 7.74 -8.54 0.59
C THR A 20 6.43 -7.83 0.25
N ILE A 21 5.83 -7.11 1.19
CA ILE A 21 4.60 -6.35 0.90
C ILE A 21 4.85 -5.24 -0.13
N GLN A 22 6.03 -4.60 -0.12
CA GLN A 22 6.43 -3.66 -1.18
C GLN A 22 6.43 -4.33 -2.55
N LYS A 23 7.10 -5.48 -2.70
CA LYS A 23 7.10 -6.22 -3.97
C LYS A 23 5.70 -6.62 -4.41
N MET A 24 4.84 -7.05 -3.47
CA MET A 24 3.43 -7.34 -3.77
C MET A 24 2.70 -6.08 -4.28
N THR A 25 2.89 -4.93 -3.62
CA THR A 25 2.31 -3.65 -4.05
C THR A 25 2.86 -3.20 -5.41
N ASP A 26 4.11 -3.54 -5.75
CA ASP A 26 4.74 -3.22 -7.03
C ASP A 26 4.14 -3.99 -8.21
N THR A 27 3.69 -5.22 -8.01
CA THR A 27 3.07 -6.02 -9.08
C THR A 27 1.75 -5.43 -9.57
N VAL A 28 1.08 -4.64 -8.74
CA VAL A 28 -0.18 -3.95 -9.07
C VAL A 28 0.04 -2.46 -9.40
N SER A 29 1.27 -2.04 -9.69
CA SER A 29 1.60 -0.64 -10.03
C SER A 29 0.82 -0.08 -11.22
N ASN A 30 0.58 -0.86 -12.27
CA ASN A 30 -0.19 -0.46 -13.47
C ASN A 30 -1.61 0.03 -13.15
N ARG A 31 -2.17 -0.38 -12.01
CA ARG A 31 -3.49 0.02 -11.55
C ARG A 31 -3.49 1.44 -10.98
N GLY A 32 -2.44 1.81 -10.25
CA GLY A 32 -2.29 3.12 -9.61
C GLY A 32 -0.85 3.64 -9.67
N PRO A 33 -0.46 4.26 -10.79
CA PRO A 33 0.90 4.74 -11.01
C PRO A 33 1.24 6.03 -10.25
N ASP A 34 0.26 6.77 -9.75
CA ASP A 34 0.47 8.14 -9.26
C ASP A 34 1.00 8.20 -7.83
N ALA A 35 0.60 7.26 -6.98
CA ALA A 35 1.11 7.17 -5.62
C ALA A 35 1.05 5.74 -5.08
N GLN A 36 1.84 5.50 -4.03
CA GLN A 36 1.86 4.24 -3.30
C GLN A 36 1.95 4.46 -1.81
N GLY A 37 1.52 3.47 -1.03
CA GLY A 37 1.66 3.47 0.42
C GLY A 37 1.70 2.06 0.97
N ILE A 38 2.42 1.89 2.08
CA ILE A 38 2.45 0.66 2.87
C ILE A 38 2.15 1.02 4.31
N TRP A 39 1.27 0.25 4.93
CA TRP A 39 0.98 0.32 6.35
C TRP A 39 1.18 -1.06 6.98
N ILE A 40 1.89 -1.12 8.10
CA ILE A 40 2.19 -2.38 8.79
C ILE A 40 1.95 -2.16 10.28
N GLU A 41 1.04 -2.94 10.85
CA GLU A 41 0.72 -2.91 12.27
C GLU A 41 0.31 -4.30 12.77
N GLY A 42 0.93 -4.73 13.87
CA GLY A 42 0.66 -6.05 14.46
C GLY A 42 0.80 -7.19 13.44
N PRO A 43 -0.24 -8.03 13.26
CA PRO A 43 -0.22 -9.15 12.34
C PRO A 43 -0.56 -8.77 10.90
N VAL A 44 -0.74 -7.48 10.58
CA VAL A 44 -1.23 -7.01 9.28
C VAL A 44 -0.19 -6.16 8.55
N ALA A 45 -0.05 -6.41 7.25
CA ALA A 45 0.60 -5.52 6.29
C ALA A 45 -0.37 -5.22 5.14
N LEU A 46 -0.59 -3.94 4.84
CA LEU A 46 -1.39 -3.45 3.72
C LEU A 46 -0.53 -2.61 2.78
N GLY A 47 -0.84 -2.68 1.50
CA GLY A 47 -0.22 -1.87 0.46
C GLY A 47 -1.28 -1.32 -0.48
N HIS A 48 -1.06 -0.11 -0.99
CA HIS A 48 -2.00 0.59 -1.86
C HIS A 48 -1.28 1.24 -3.04
N ARG A 49 -1.94 1.23 -4.20
CA ARG A 49 -1.57 1.92 -5.44
C ARG A 49 -2.70 2.85 -5.83
N ARG A 50 -2.44 4.15 -5.87
CA ARG A 50 -3.44 5.17 -6.19
C ARG A 50 -3.34 5.57 -7.66
N LEU A 51 -4.47 5.52 -8.37
CA LEU A 51 -4.70 6.34 -9.56
C LEU A 51 -5.54 7.54 -9.13
N SER A 52 -4.98 8.73 -9.29
CA SER A 52 -5.54 10.01 -8.92
C SER A 52 -6.38 10.51 -10.09
N ILE A 53 -7.70 10.41 -9.97
CA ILE A 53 -8.66 10.95 -10.96
C ILE A 53 -9.44 12.12 -10.34
N ILE A 54 -9.69 12.05 -9.03
CA ILE A 54 -10.36 13.07 -8.23
C ILE A 54 -9.39 13.47 -7.12
N ASP A 55 -9.39 14.76 -6.77
CA ASP A 55 -8.57 15.32 -5.70
C ASP A 55 -7.06 15.11 -5.95
N LEU A 56 -6.57 15.75 -7.03
CA LEU A 56 -5.18 15.65 -7.48
C LEU A 56 -4.21 16.44 -6.58
N TYR A 57 -4.73 17.43 -5.86
CA TYR A 57 -3.97 18.29 -4.97
C TYR A 57 -4.58 18.22 -3.57
N ASN A 58 -3.87 17.58 -2.65
CA ASN A 58 -4.17 17.77 -1.24
C ASN A 58 -3.94 19.24 -0.92
N PHE A 59 -5.01 20.02 -0.78
CA PHE A 59 -4.97 21.23 0.02
C PHE A 59 -4.66 20.81 1.46
N SER A 60 -3.38 20.72 1.78
CA SER A 60 -2.91 20.58 3.16
C SER A 60 -3.24 21.87 3.91
N LYS A 61 -4.46 21.90 4.45
CA LYS A 61 -4.76 22.54 5.72
C LYS A 61 -5.33 21.42 6.56
N TRP A 62 -4.50 20.87 7.43
CA TRP A 62 -4.74 20.32 8.78
C TRP A 62 -3.47 19.58 9.18
#